data_AF-A0A833RZD5-F1
#
_entry.id   AF-A0A833RZD5-F1
#
_cell.length_a   1.000
_cell.length_b   1.000
_cell.length_c   1.000
_cell.angle_alpha   90.00
_cell.angle_beta   90.00
_cell.angle_gamma   90.00
#
_symmetry.space_group_name_H-M   'P 1'
#
loop_
_entity.id
_entity.type
_entity.pdbx_description
1 polymer ?
#
loop_
_entity_poly.entity_id
_entity_poly.type
_entity_poly.pdbx_seq_one_letter_code
_entity_poly.pdbx_strand_id
1 'polypeptide(L)'
;MLTIFFIILIYLVMHMLFHCSLARVVWFLSLPGLKTDNVQGQLPDVLQSMCSDLDEQGVCIFANIAWAVWKGRCAKVYGGKMQSPHSVLNMALALVHSAENCRLVPLLPVAPDCSDNLMPILTRPQGAHRFYC
;
A
#
# COMPACT_ATOMS: atom_id res chain seq x y z
N MET A 1 26.45 3.04 -16.93
CA MET A 1 25.91 3.55 -15.65
C MET A 1 24.38 3.52 -15.60
N LEU A 2 23.65 3.94 -16.66
CA LEU A 2 22.18 3.91 -16.68
C LEU A 2 21.60 2.53 -16.32
N THR A 3 22.11 1.46 -16.93
CA THR A 3 21.64 0.08 -16.72
C THR A 3 21.75 -0.38 -15.26
N ILE A 4 22.84 -0.02 -14.58
CA ILE A 4 23.04 -0.38 -13.16
C ILE A 4 22.01 0.33 -12.27
N PHE A 5 21.72 1.60 -12.54
CA PHE A 5 20.70 2.36 -11.80
C PHE A 5 19.31 1.76 -11.96
N PHE A 6 18.92 1.38 -13.19
CA PHE A 6 17.64 0.71 -13.44
C PHE A 6 17.53 -0.64 -12.72
N ILE A 7 18.60 -1.44 -12.72
CA ILE A 7 18.62 -2.71 -12.00
C ILE A 7 18.43 -2.48 -10.51
N ILE A 8 19.17 -1.55 -9.91
CA ILE A 8 19.04 -1.21 -8.48
C ILE A 8 17.63 -0.76 -8.14
N LEU A 9 17.02 0.08 -8.99
CA LEU A 9 15.65 0.55 -8.80
C LEU A 9 14.65 -0.61 -8.81
N ILE A 10 14.76 -1.52 -9.78
CA ILE A 10 13.88 -2.70 -9.90
C ILE A 10 14.01 -3.59 -8.67
N TYR A 11 15.23 -3.87 -8.22
CA TYR A 11 15.46 -4.66 -7.00
C TYR A 11 14.88 -4.00 -5.76
N LEU A 12 15.04 -2.67 -5.63
CA LEU A 12 14.45 -1.90 -4.54
C LEU A 12 12.94 -2.05 -4.53
N VAL A 13 12.29 -1.84 -5.68
CA VAL A 13 10.83 -1.96 -5.81
C VAL A 13 10.35 -3.37 -5.45
N MET A 14 11.02 -4.42 -5.95
CA MET A 14 10.68 -5.81 -5.58
C MET A 14 10.79 -6.06 -4.09
N HIS A 15 11.88 -5.61 -3.49
CA HIS A 15 12.08 -5.80 -2.07
C HIS A 15 11.05 -5.02 -1.25
N MET A 16 10.73 -3.77 -1.63
CA MET A 16 9.73 -2.95 -0.96
C MET A 16 8.36 -3.59 -0.99
N LEU A 17 7.95 -4.06 -2.17
CA LEU A 17 6.59 -4.48 -2.43
C LEU A 17 6.31 -5.93 -2.05
N PHE A 18 7.30 -6.83 -2.08
CA PHE A 18 7.02 -8.26 -1.87
C PHE A 18 7.81 -8.89 -0.73
N HIS A 19 9.05 -8.45 -0.50
CA HIS A 19 9.95 -9.16 0.42
C HIS A 19 10.06 -8.54 1.82
N CYS A 20 9.69 -7.27 1.99
CA CYS A 20 9.74 -6.67 3.32
C CYS A 20 8.67 -7.26 4.25
N SER A 21 8.96 -7.30 5.56
CA SER A 21 8.06 -7.92 6.55
C SER A 21 6.66 -7.30 6.56
N LEU A 22 6.57 -5.97 6.44
CA LEU A 22 5.28 -5.28 6.33
C LEU A 22 4.51 -5.74 5.09
N ALA A 23 5.16 -5.76 3.93
CA ALA A 23 4.53 -6.16 2.68
C ALA A 23 4.02 -7.59 2.72
N ARG A 24 4.83 -8.55 3.20
CA ARG A 24 4.42 -9.96 3.34
C ARG A 24 3.15 -10.11 4.16
N VAL A 25 3.07 -9.40 5.29
CA VAL A 25 1.89 -9.47 6.16
C VAL A 25 0.69 -8.79 5.49
N VAL A 26 0.87 -7.64 4.83
CA VAL A 26 -0.22 -6.96 4.14
C VAL A 26 -0.77 -7.81 2.99
N TRP A 27 0.08 -8.41 2.17
CA TRP A 27 -0.34 -9.31 1.09
C TRP A 27 -1.04 -10.56 1.61
N PHE A 28 -0.55 -11.12 2.71
CA PHE A 28 -1.20 -12.24 3.38
C PHE A 28 -2.59 -11.87 3.95
N LEU A 29 -2.76 -10.64 4.43
CA LEU A 29 -4.03 -10.13 4.96
C LEU A 29 -5.02 -9.67 3.87
N SER A 30 -4.53 -9.23 2.70
CA SER A 30 -5.39 -8.86 1.58
C SER A 30 -6.05 -10.10 1.00
N LEU A 31 -7.35 -10.11 0.70
CA LEU A 31 -7.95 -11.18 -0.09
C LEU A 31 -7.37 -11.14 -1.52
N PRO A 32 -6.85 -12.25 -2.07
CA PRO A 32 -7.08 -13.66 -1.69
C PRO A 32 -6.10 -14.31 -0.69
N GLY A 33 -5.17 -13.56 -0.09
CA GLY A 33 -4.22 -14.04 0.92
C GLY A 33 -2.87 -14.41 0.33
N LEU A 34 -2.28 -13.48 -0.42
CA LEU A 34 -1.10 -13.73 -1.24
C LEU A 34 0.15 -13.97 -0.36
N LYS A 35 0.72 -15.17 -0.45
CA LYS A 35 2.00 -15.50 0.20
C LYS A 35 3.15 -15.09 -0.71
N THR A 36 3.92 -14.09 -0.30
CA THR A 36 5.02 -13.55 -1.11
C THR A 36 6.40 -14.15 -0.78
N ASP A 37 6.47 -15.16 0.09
CA ASP A 37 7.73 -15.76 0.56
C ASP A 37 8.54 -16.43 -0.57
N ASN A 38 7.84 -16.96 -1.59
CA ASN A 38 8.43 -17.66 -2.73
C ASN A 38 8.40 -16.84 -4.03
N VAL A 39 8.12 -15.54 -3.96
CA VAL A 39 8.13 -14.69 -5.16
C VAL A 39 9.57 -14.59 -5.66
N GLN A 40 9.84 -15.22 -6.80
CA GLN A 40 11.15 -15.22 -7.46
C GLN A 40 10.95 -14.91 -8.95
N GLY A 41 11.93 -14.27 -9.58
CA GLY A 41 11.87 -13.88 -10.99
C GLY A 41 12.03 -12.38 -11.19
N GLN A 42 11.90 -11.94 -12.44
CA GLN A 42 11.99 -10.52 -12.78
C GLN A 42 10.65 -9.83 -12.45
N LEU A 43 10.72 -8.54 -12.09
CA LEU A 43 9.53 -7.73 -11.77
C LEU A 43 8.41 -7.83 -12.82
N PRO A 44 8.68 -7.79 -14.14
CA PRO A 44 7.63 -7.95 -15.14
C PRO A 44 6.91 -9.29 -15.05
N ASP A 45 7.64 -10.39 -14.91
CA ASP A 45 7.07 -11.75 -14.85
C ASP A 45 6.24 -11.95 -13.58
N VAL A 46 6.71 -11.40 -12.46
CA VAL A 46 6.00 -11.44 -11.18
C VAL A 46 4.71 -10.63 -11.25
N LEU A 47 4.77 -9.41 -11.79
CA LEU A 47 3.56 -8.58 -11.94
C LEU A 47 2.58 -9.23 -12.91
N GLN A 48 3.06 -9.79 -14.02
CA GLN A 48 2.23 -10.48 -15.00
C GLN A 48 1.53 -11.68 -14.38
N SER A 49 2.25 -12.52 -13.63
CA SER A 49 1.65 -13.68 -12.95
C SER A 49 0.68 -13.30 -11.83
N MET A 50 0.91 -12.20 -11.12
CA MET A 50 -0.01 -11.73 -10.08
C MET A 50 -1.27 -11.06 -10.64
N CYS A 51 -1.19 -10.47 -11.83
CA CYS A 51 -2.31 -9.75 -12.44
C CYS A 51 -3.05 -10.56 -13.50
N SER A 52 -2.54 -11.72 -13.94
CA SER A 52 -3.14 -12.49 -15.04
C SER A 52 -4.57 -12.93 -14.79
N ASP A 53 -4.88 -13.22 -13.53
CA ASP A 53 -6.18 -13.78 -13.10
C ASP A 53 -7.08 -12.70 -12.47
N LEU A 54 -6.63 -11.44 -12.47
CA LEU A 54 -7.38 -10.32 -11.91
C LEU A 54 -8.22 -9.64 -12.99
N ASP A 55 -9.45 -9.29 -12.63
CA ASP A 55 -10.26 -8.35 -13.39
C ASP A 55 -9.78 -6.90 -13.16
N GLU A 56 -10.40 -5.93 -13.83
CA GLU A 56 -10.04 -4.51 -13.70
C GLU A 56 -10.08 -4.03 -12.25
N GLN A 57 -11.08 -4.46 -11.48
CA GLN A 57 -11.22 -4.11 -10.07
C GLN A 57 -10.11 -4.75 -9.22
N GLY A 58 -9.78 -6.01 -9.47
CA GLY A 58 -8.66 -6.71 -8.85
C GLY A 58 -7.33 -6.03 -9.10
N VAL A 59 -7.07 -5.58 -10.33
CA VAL A 59 -5.87 -4.80 -10.68
C VAL A 59 -5.83 -3.46 -9.91
N CYS A 60 -6.97 -2.77 -9.79
CA CYS A 60 -7.06 -1.55 -9.00
C CYS A 60 -6.80 -1.80 -7.51
N ILE A 61 -7.36 -2.86 -6.92
CA ILE A 61 -7.12 -3.24 -5.53
C ILE A 61 -5.64 -3.56 -5.32
N PHE A 62 -5.04 -4.35 -6.21
CA PHE A 62 -3.62 -4.70 -6.18
C PHE A 62 -2.73 -3.44 -6.20
N ALA A 63 -2.99 -2.51 -7.13
CA ALA A 63 -2.25 -1.27 -7.24
C ALA A 63 -2.38 -0.39 -5.98
N ASN A 64 -3.58 -0.30 -5.40
CA ASN A 64 -3.81 0.44 -4.16
C ASN A 64 -3.10 -0.18 -2.96
N ILE A 65 -3.05 -1.51 -2.86
CA ILE A 65 -2.29 -2.22 -1.82
C ILE A 65 -0.79 -1.93 -1.98
N ALA A 66 -0.26 -2.08 -3.20
CA ALA A 66 1.14 -1.80 -3.49
C ALA A 66 1.52 -0.35 -3.13
N TRP A 67 0.66 0.61 -3.47
CA TRP A 67 0.81 2.02 -3.10
C TRP A 67 0.77 2.25 -1.59
N ALA A 68 -0.18 1.63 -0.89
CA ALA A 68 -0.29 1.76 0.57
C ALA A 68 0.93 1.15 1.29
N VAL A 69 1.44 0.01 0.83
CA VAL A 69 2.67 -0.61 1.33
C VAL A 69 3.86 0.33 1.14
N TRP A 70 4.01 0.91 -0.07
CA TRP A 70 5.05 1.90 -0.35
C TRP A 70 4.95 3.09 0.62
N LYS A 71 3.77 3.69 0.77
CA LYS A 71 3.56 4.81 1.72
C LYS A 71 3.86 4.43 3.15
N GLY A 72 3.42 3.28 3.62
CA GLY A 72 3.70 2.79 4.97
C GLY A 72 5.19 2.62 5.22
N ARG A 73 5.96 2.17 4.22
CA ARG A 73 7.42 2.11 4.29
C ARG A 73 8.05 3.50 4.34
N CYS A 74 7.65 4.42 3.46
CA CYS A 74 8.15 5.78 3.47
C CYS A 74 7.87 6.48 4.81
N ALA A 75 6.69 6.29 5.41
CA ALA A 75 6.37 6.83 6.73
C ALA A 75 7.32 6.33 7.83
N LYS A 76 7.77 5.07 7.75
CA LYS A 76 8.78 4.52 8.65
C LYS A 76 10.16 5.10 8.40
N VAL A 77 10.60 5.16 7.14
CA VAL A 77 11.96 5.61 6.76
C VAL A 77 12.16 7.10 7.01
N TYR A 78 11.20 7.94 6.62
CA TYR A 78 11.33 9.39 6.69
C TYR A 78 10.65 10.00 7.93
N GLY A 79 9.64 9.35 8.48
CA GLY A 79 8.86 9.86 9.62
C GLY A 79 9.07 9.09 10.92
N GLY A 80 9.82 7.99 10.93
CA GLY A 80 10.00 7.14 12.11
C GLY A 80 8.72 6.44 12.60
N LYS A 81 7.61 6.55 11.86
CA LYS A 81 6.29 6.03 12.25
C LYS A 81 6.08 4.64 11.67
N MET A 82 5.93 3.64 12.54
CA MET A 82 5.58 2.29 12.10
C MET A 82 4.07 2.16 11.99
N GLN A 83 3.57 1.86 10.80
CA GLN A 83 2.15 1.56 10.57
C GLN A 83 1.88 0.08 10.79
N SER A 84 0.73 -0.24 11.39
CA SER A 84 0.29 -1.64 11.47
C SER A 84 -0.13 -2.15 10.09
N PRO A 85 0.09 -3.43 9.78
CA PRO A 85 -0.35 -4.02 8.51
C PRO A 85 -1.84 -3.81 8.22
N HIS A 86 -2.70 -3.89 9.26
CA HIS A 86 -4.13 -3.60 9.14
C HIS A 86 -4.40 -2.14 8.75
N SER A 87 -3.65 -1.17 9.29
CA SER A 87 -3.82 0.24 8.92
C SER A 87 -3.45 0.48 7.45
N VAL A 88 -2.40 -0.19 6.97
CA VAL A 88 -1.96 -0.12 5.57
C VAL A 88 -3.02 -0.72 4.64
N LEU A 89 -3.55 -1.90 4.98
CA LEU A 89 -4.59 -2.56 4.20
C LEU A 89 -5.89 -1.74 4.18
N ASN A 90 -6.32 -1.23 5.33
CA ASN A 90 -7.52 -0.38 5.41
C ASN A 90 -7.37 0.90 4.59
N MET A 91 -6.17 1.50 4.54
CA MET A 91 -5.90 2.64 3.67
C MET A 91 -6.08 2.27 2.19
N ALA A 92 -5.57 1.11 1.77
CA ALA A 92 -5.73 0.64 0.39
C ALA A 92 -7.19 0.43 0.04
N LEU A 93 -7.96 -0.25 0.89
CA LEU A 93 -9.39 -0.52 0.67
C LEU A 93 -10.23 0.77 0.70
N ALA A 94 -9.92 1.70 1.59
CA ALA A 94 -10.61 3.00 1.64
C ALA A 94 -10.42 3.80 0.34
N LEU A 95 -9.26 3.69 -0.31
CA LEU A 95 -9.01 4.32 -1.62
C LEU A 95 -9.81 3.67 -2.75
N VAL A 96 -10.03 2.36 -2.69
CA VAL A 96 -10.87 1.64 -3.67
C VAL A 96 -12.32 2.07 -3.52
N HIS A 97 -12.85 2.08 -2.29
CA HIS A 97 -14.21 2.53 -2.02
C HIS A 97 -14.44 4.01 -2.34
N SER A 98 -13.45 4.88 -2.09
CA SER A 98 -13.55 6.28 -2.48
C SER A 98 -13.47 6.46 -3.99
N ALA A 99 -12.68 5.66 -4.71
CA ALA A 99 -12.61 5.68 -6.17
C ALA A 99 -13.93 5.18 -6.81
N GLU A 100 -14.59 4.17 -6.24
CA GLU A 100 -15.92 3.73 -6.67
C GLU A 100 -16.97 4.83 -6.47
N ASN A 101 -16.91 5.55 -5.34
CA ASN A 101 -17.77 6.70 -5.09
C ASN A 101 -17.40 7.95 -5.92
N CYS A 102 -16.14 8.07 -6.35
CA CYS A 102 -15.62 9.16 -7.18
C CYS A 102 -15.62 8.86 -8.69
N ARG A 103 -16.15 7.72 -9.15
CA ARG A 103 -16.35 7.43 -10.61
C ARG A 103 -17.26 8.46 -11.33
N LEU A 104 -17.77 9.47 -10.61
CA LEU A 104 -18.43 10.66 -11.17
C LEU A 104 -17.50 11.85 -11.45
N VAL A 105 -16.20 11.80 -11.16
CA VAL A 105 -15.28 12.93 -11.39
C VAL A 105 -14.01 12.47 -12.14
N PRO A 106 -13.63 13.13 -13.25
CA PRO A 106 -12.46 12.76 -14.04
C PRO A 106 -11.16 12.90 -13.23
N LEU A 107 -10.26 11.93 -13.43
CA LEU A 107 -8.93 11.84 -12.84
C LEU A 107 -8.10 13.11 -13.11
N LEU A 108 -7.94 13.96 -12.10
CA LEU A 108 -6.91 15.00 -12.08
C LEU A 108 -5.65 14.48 -11.35
N PRO A 109 -4.45 14.93 -11.75
CA PRO A 109 -3.20 14.45 -11.19
C PRO A 109 -3.06 14.97 -9.76
N VAL A 110 -2.97 14.05 -8.80
CA VAL A 110 -2.66 14.42 -7.41
C VAL A 110 -1.17 14.76 -7.34
N ALA A 111 -0.86 16.05 -7.29
CA ALA A 111 0.45 16.55 -6.90
C ALA A 111 0.77 16.15 -5.44
N PRO A 112 2.04 15.94 -5.08
CA PRO A 112 2.41 15.52 -3.74
C PRO A 112 2.50 16.76 -2.82
N ASP A 113 1.41 17.08 -2.11
CA ASP A 113 1.51 18.03 -1.01
C ASP A 113 1.89 17.30 0.29
N CYS A 114 3.18 17.38 0.59
CA CYS A 114 3.69 17.41 1.96
C CYS A 114 3.13 18.65 2.66
N SER A 115 2.04 18.52 3.40
CA SER A 115 1.74 19.47 4.49
C SER A 115 1.01 18.73 5.59
N ASP A 116 1.73 18.56 6.71
CA ASP A 116 1.14 18.48 8.04
C ASP A 116 0.07 19.58 8.18
N ASN A 117 -1.18 19.19 8.41
CA ASN A 117 -2.23 19.95 9.10
C ASN A 117 -3.46 19.06 9.23
N LEU A 118 -3.44 18.19 10.24
CA LEU A 118 -4.64 17.51 10.71
C LEU A 118 -5.24 18.33 11.85
N MET A 119 -6.58 18.45 11.81
CA MET A 119 -7.55 18.82 12.86
C MET A 119 -8.08 20.27 12.80
N PRO A 120 -9.29 20.59 13.32
CA PRO A 120 -10.17 19.78 14.22
C PRO A 120 -11.70 19.88 13.98
N ILE A 121 -12.51 18.82 14.19
CA ILE A 121 -13.92 18.89 14.72
C ILE A 121 -14.27 17.51 15.34
N LEU A 122 -14.10 17.30 16.66
CA LEU A 122 -15.11 17.29 17.76
C LEU A 122 -16.26 16.28 17.52
N THR A 123 -16.49 15.25 18.35
CA THR A 123 -16.92 15.36 19.76
C THR A 123 -16.59 14.12 20.62
N ARG A 124 -16.17 14.36 21.86
CA ARG A 124 -16.14 13.42 23.02
C ARG A 124 -17.59 13.12 23.48
N PRO A 125 -17.87 12.02 24.24
CA PRO A 125 -17.47 11.90 25.65
C PRO A 125 -16.82 10.53 25.99
N GLN A 126 -15.73 10.54 26.76
CA GLN A 126 -15.65 10.06 28.15
C GLN A 126 -16.09 8.61 28.37
N GLY A 127 -15.11 7.76 28.68
CA GLY A 127 -15.31 6.39 29.15
C GLY A 127 -14.00 5.63 29.07
N ALA A 128 -13.26 5.62 30.19
CA ALA A 128 -12.04 4.85 30.34
C ALA A 128 -12.27 3.37 30.02
N HIS A 129 -11.34 2.71 29.33
CA HIS A 129 -10.65 1.53 29.86
C HIS A 129 -9.56 1.07 28.86
N ARG A 130 -8.39 0.81 29.43
CA ARG A 130 -7.23 0.12 28.83
C ARG A 130 -7.69 -1.08 28.01
N PHE A 131 -7.06 -1.35 26.86
CA PHE A 131 -6.57 -2.69 26.54
C PHE A 131 -5.34 -2.61 25.65
N TYR A 132 -4.26 -3.22 26.15
CA TYR A 132 -3.12 -3.71 25.40
C TYR A 132 -3.55 -4.99 24.66
N CYS A 133 -3.13 -5.12 23.40
CA CYS A 133 -2.57 -6.32 22.75
C CYS A 133 -2.22 -5.93 21.31
#